data_AF-A0A3M1J5S8-F1
#
_entry.id   AF-A0A3M1J5S8-F1
#
_cell.length_a   1.000
_cell.length_b   1.000
_cell.length_c   1.000
_cell.angle_alpha   90.00
_cell.angle_beta   90.00
_cell.angle_gamma   90.00
#
_symmetry.space_group_name_H-M   'P 1'
#
loop_
_entity.id
_entity.type
_entity.pdbx_description
1 polymer ?
#
loop_
_entity_poly.entity_id
_entity_poly.type
_entity_poly.pdbx_seq_one_letter_code
_entity_poly.pdbx_strand_id
1 'polypeptide(L)'
;MSDLDKLLDDLGLGFYAHAFAQNDIDIKTLPLLTEADLKAMGLPLGSRRKLQSEIARLTRAQCAAGAQRQNDAAAVRDPHRPPERRQLTVMFCDLVGSTAMSARLDPEDLTDVMNGYRDACKKSIDRFGGFVARFVGDGILAYFGYPSAHEDDAERALRCGLS
;
A
#
# COMPACT_ATOMS: atom_id res chain seq x y z
N MET A 1 -4.84 -1.34 -26.59
CA MET A 1 -4.80 -2.64 -25.89
C MET A 1 -4.64 -2.30 -24.42
N SER A 2 -5.74 -2.34 -23.68
CA SER A 2 -5.72 -2.13 -22.24
C SER A 2 -4.97 -3.27 -21.55
N ASP A 3 -4.42 -3.04 -20.36
CA ASP A 3 -3.77 -4.12 -19.60
C ASP A 3 -4.75 -5.22 -19.19
N LEU A 4 -6.05 -4.90 -19.13
CA LEU A 4 -7.11 -5.88 -18.96
C LEU A 4 -7.27 -6.78 -20.19
N ASP A 5 -7.20 -6.23 -21.41
CA ASP A 5 -7.32 -7.01 -22.65
C ASP A 5 -6.22 -8.08 -22.73
N LYS A 6 -4.98 -7.71 -22.40
CA LYS A 6 -3.85 -8.64 -22.36
C LYS A 6 -4.06 -9.76 -21.34
N LEU A 7 -4.53 -9.40 -20.14
CA LEU A 7 -4.83 -10.38 -19.09
C LEU A 7 -5.92 -11.36 -19.51
N LEU A 8 -6.97 -10.86 -20.18
CA LEU A 8 -8.05 -11.69 -20.71
C LEU A 8 -7.54 -12.60 -21.83
N ASP A 9 -6.70 -12.09 -22.74
CA ASP A 9 -6.06 -12.89 -23.78
C ASP A 9 -5.20 -14.03 -23.20
N ASP A 10 -4.37 -13.75 -22.19
CA ASP A 10 -3.52 -14.74 -21.51
C ASP A 10 -4.34 -15.86 -20.84
N LEU A 11 -5.56 -15.54 -20.37
CA LEU A 11 -6.50 -16.52 -19.79
C LEU A 11 -7.30 -17.30 -20.85
N GLY A 12 -7.14 -16.96 -22.14
CA GLY A 12 -7.96 -17.46 -23.23
C GLY A 12 -9.40 -16.92 -23.20
N LEU A 13 -9.59 -15.75 -22.58
CA LEU A 13 -10.86 -15.04 -22.39
C LEU A 13 -10.94 -13.75 -23.22
N GLY A 14 -10.02 -13.51 -24.16
CA GLY A 14 -10.01 -12.33 -25.03
C GLY A 14 -11.34 -12.04 -25.74
N PHE A 15 -12.10 -13.09 -26.07
CA PHE A 15 -13.45 -12.96 -26.65
C PHE A 15 -14.44 -12.20 -25.74
N TYR A 16 -14.22 -12.22 -24.42
CA TYR A 16 -15.07 -11.52 -23.44
C TYR A 16 -14.61 -10.09 -23.17
N ALA A 17 -13.49 -9.62 -23.73
CA ALA A 17 -12.98 -8.26 -23.50
C ALA A 17 -14.05 -7.18 -23.77
N HIS A 18 -14.88 -7.39 -24.79
CA HIS A 18 -16.00 -6.49 -25.07
C HIS A 18 -17.05 -6.45 -23.96
N ALA A 19 -17.36 -7.59 -23.33
CA ALA A 19 -18.30 -7.65 -22.21
C ALA A 19 -17.76 -6.92 -20.97
N PHE A 20 -16.45 -7.01 -20.71
CA PHE A 20 -15.82 -6.27 -19.61
C PHE A 20 -15.83 -4.76 -19.88
N ALA A 21 -15.51 -4.34 -21.10
CA ALA A 21 -15.57 -2.93 -21.50
C ALA A 21 -17.00 -2.36 -21.46
N GLN A 22 -18.01 -3.14 -21.86
CA GLN A 22 -19.42 -2.72 -21.78
C GLN A 22 -19.92 -2.54 -20.35
N ASN A 23 -19.34 -3.25 -19.39
CA ASN A 23 -19.67 -3.14 -17.96
C ASN A 23 -18.71 -2.21 -17.20
N ASP A 24 -17.90 -1.42 -17.92
CA ASP A 24 -16.91 -0.48 -17.38
C ASP A 24 -15.95 -1.11 -16.35
N ILE A 25 -15.60 -2.38 -16.59
CA ILE A 25 -14.67 -3.12 -15.75
C ILE A 25 -13.24 -2.86 -16.21
N ASP A 26 -12.40 -2.44 -15.28
CA ASP A 26 -10.97 -2.19 -15.45
C ASP A 26 -10.12 -3.10 -14.52
N ILE A 27 -8.79 -3.00 -14.62
CA ILE A 27 -7.87 -3.80 -13.79
C ILE A 27 -7.98 -3.51 -12.28
N LYS A 28 -8.51 -2.33 -11.90
CA LYS A 28 -8.65 -1.89 -10.51
C LYS A 28 -9.94 -2.40 -9.87
N THR A 29 -11.01 -2.53 -10.66
CA THR A 29 -12.32 -3.04 -10.28
C THR A 29 -12.43 -4.55 -10.42
N LEU A 30 -11.60 -5.16 -11.27
CA LEU A 30 -11.52 -6.61 -11.45
C LEU A 30 -11.40 -7.40 -10.12
N PRO A 31 -10.59 -6.97 -9.12
CA PRO A 31 -10.50 -7.65 -7.84
C PRO A 31 -11.74 -7.55 -6.95
N LEU A 32 -12.67 -6.64 -7.26
CA LEU A 32 -13.91 -6.42 -6.51
C LEU A 32 -15.05 -7.30 -7.02
N LEU A 33 -14.89 -7.93 -8.19
CA LEU A 33 -15.94 -8.73 -8.81
C LEU A 33 -16.15 -10.06 -8.08
N THR A 34 -17.41 -10.36 -7.80
CA THR A 34 -17.84 -11.62 -7.20
C THR A 34 -18.17 -12.66 -8.27
N GLU A 35 -18.33 -13.92 -7.85
CA GLU A 35 -18.80 -14.97 -8.75
C GLU A 35 -20.16 -14.64 -9.40
N ALA A 36 -21.03 -13.96 -8.66
CA ALA A 36 -22.36 -13.58 -9.11
C ALA A 36 -22.28 -12.55 -10.25
N ASP A 37 -21.37 -11.59 -10.15
CA ASP A 37 -21.17 -10.55 -11.17
C ASP A 37 -20.63 -11.16 -12.46
N LEU A 38 -19.67 -12.08 -12.37
CA LEU A 38 -19.17 -12.82 -13.54
C LEU A 38 -20.26 -13.67 -14.19
N LYS A 39 -21.17 -14.23 -13.38
CA LYS A 39 -22.32 -15.00 -13.89
C LYS A 39 -23.33 -14.07 -14.59
N ALA A 40 -23.57 -12.88 -14.06
CA ALA A 40 -24.44 -11.87 -14.67
C ALA A 40 -23.89 -11.38 -16.03
N MET A 41 -22.56 -11.30 -16.17
CA MET A 41 -21.87 -11.02 -17.44
C MET A 41 -21.87 -12.19 -18.43
N GLY A 42 -22.51 -13.32 -18.10
CA GLY A 42 -22.67 -14.46 -18.99
C GLY A 42 -21.46 -15.40 -19.07
N LEU A 43 -20.51 -15.32 -18.14
CA LEU A 43 -19.32 -16.18 -18.19
C LEU A 43 -19.66 -17.64 -17.80
N PRO A 44 -19.22 -18.64 -18.59
CA PRO A 44 -19.31 -20.05 -18.23
C PRO A 44 -18.52 -20.38 -16.97
N LEU A 45 -18.93 -21.44 -16.24
CA LEU A 45 -18.30 -21.83 -14.96
C LEU A 45 -16.77 -21.99 -15.06
N GLY A 46 -16.26 -22.56 -16.15
CA GLY A 46 -14.81 -22.73 -16.36
C GLY A 46 -14.07 -21.40 -16.49
N SER A 47 -14.60 -20.46 -17.26
CA SER A 47 -14.05 -19.11 -17.42
C SER A 47 -14.09 -18.34 -16.11
N ARG A 48 -15.19 -18.45 -15.35
CA ARG A 48 -15.33 -17.84 -14.02
C ARG A 48 -14.26 -18.35 -13.06
N ARG A 49 -14.02 -19.65 -13.00
CA ARG A 49 -12.99 -20.25 -12.14
C ARG A 49 -11.58 -19.77 -12.49
N LYS A 50 -11.25 -19.70 -13.79
CA LYS A 50 -9.95 -19.17 -14.24
C LYS A 50 -9.76 -17.72 -13.82
N LEU A 51 -10.75 -16.87 -14.09
CA LEU A 51 -10.67 -15.46 -13.74
C LEU A 51 -10.60 -15.23 -12.23
N GLN A 52 -11.39 -15.97 -11.44
CA GLN A 52 -11.30 -15.92 -9.97
C GLN A 52 -9.92 -16.36 -9.45
N SER A 53 -9.30 -17.38 -10.05
CA SER A 53 -7.97 -17.81 -9.66
C SER A 53 -6.91 -16.74 -9.95
N GLU A 54 -7.09 -16.01 -11.05
CA GLU A 54 -6.21 -14.92 -11.45
C GLU A 54 -6.42 -13.67 -10.59
N ILE A 55 -7.67 -13.31 -10.31
CA ILE A 55 -8.02 -12.26 -9.34
C ILE A 55 -7.38 -12.57 -7.99
N ALA A 56 -7.52 -13.80 -7.48
CA ALA A 56 -6.91 -14.20 -6.22
C ALA A 56 -5.37 -14.16 -6.26
N ARG A 57 -4.75 -14.34 -7.45
CA ARG A 57 -3.30 -14.16 -7.64
C ARG A 57 -2.91 -12.69 -7.61
N LEU A 58 -3.64 -11.85 -8.34
CA LEU A 58 -3.43 -10.39 -8.39
C LEU A 58 -3.65 -9.73 -7.03
N THR A 59 -4.71 -10.07 -6.31
CA THR A 59 -4.95 -9.60 -4.94
C THR A 59 -3.81 -10.05 -4.01
N ARG A 60 -3.34 -11.29 -4.13
CA ARG A 60 -2.16 -11.75 -3.36
C ARG A 60 -0.88 -11.01 -3.74
N ALA A 61 -0.66 -10.72 -5.02
CA ALA A 61 0.49 -9.94 -5.49
C ALA A 61 0.41 -8.47 -5.03
N GLN A 62 -0.77 -7.86 -5.02
CA GLN A 62 -1.02 -6.52 -4.49
C GLN A 62 -0.83 -6.48 -2.97
N CYS A 63 -1.36 -7.46 -2.23
CA CYS A 63 -1.09 -7.62 -0.81
C CYS A 63 0.40 -7.88 -0.53
N ALA A 64 1.08 -8.67 -1.35
CA ALA A 64 2.51 -8.90 -1.24
C ALA A 64 3.32 -7.65 -1.58
N ALA A 65 2.92 -6.82 -2.55
CA ALA A 65 3.57 -5.55 -2.86
C ALA A 65 3.32 -4.49 -1.77
N GLY A 66 2.12 -4.46 -1.18
CA GLY A 66 1.80 -3.65 0.00
C GLY A 66 2.56 -4.11 1.24
N ALA A 67 2.70 -5.43 1.42
CA ALA A 67 3.54 -6.05 2.44
C ALA A 67 5.03 -5.86 2.15
N GLN A 68 5.47 -5.75 0.89
CA GLN A 68 6.86 -5.46 0.52
C GLN A 68 7.23 -4.03 0.95
N ARG A 69 6.33 -3.05 0.77
CA ARG A 69 6.52 -1.68 1.29
C ARG A 69 6.55 -1.62 2.83
N GLN A 70 5.86 -2.54 3.51
CA GLN A 70 5.97 -2.74 4.96
C GLN A 70 7.23 -3.56 5.35
N ASN A 71 7.70 -4.44 4.47
CA ASN A 71 8.87 -5.29 4.67
C ASN A 71 10.18 -4.58 4.39
N ASP A 72 10.23 -3.48 3.62
CA ASP A 72 11.46 -2.66 3.58
C ASP A 72 11.76 -2.04 4.96
N ALA A 73 10.72 -1.79 5.76
CA ALA A 73 10.87 -1.48 7.18
C ALA A 73 11.23 -2.76 7.99
N ALA A 74 10.58 -3.91 7.72
CA ALA A 74 10.90 -5.16 8.42
C ALA A 74 12.26 -5.80 8.04
N ALA A 75 12.87 -5.46 6.90
CA ALA A 75 14.13 -6.02 6.40
C ALA A 75 15.34 -5.61 7.25
N VAL A 76 15.14 -4.62 8.12
CA VAL A 76 16.10 -4.20 9.13
C VAL A 76 16.01 -5.04 10.41
N ARG A 77 15.01 -5.93 10.53
CA ARG A 77 14.97 -6.96 11.57
C ARG A 77 15.85 -8.11 11.13
N ASP A 78 17.03 -8.22 11.73
CA ASP A 78 17.70 -9.52 11.83
C ASP A 78 16.75 -10.49 12.56
N PRO A 79 16.23 -11.55 11.90
CA PRO A 79 15.33 -12.50 12.53
C PRO A 79 15.98 -13.28 13.69
N HIS A 80 17.30 -13.17 13.85
CA HIS A 80 18.06 -13.73 14.98
C HIS A 80 18.29 -12.76 16.14
N ARG A 81 17.85 -11.50 16.04
CA ARG A 81 18.03 -10.55 17.14
C ARG A 81 17.09 -10.91 18.30
N PRO A 82 17.62 -11.28 19.49
CA PRO A 82 16.80 -11.62 20.63
C PRO A 82 15.97 -10.40 21.07
N PRO A 83 14.80 -10.60 21.69
CA PRO A 83 14.03 -9.51 22.29
C PRO A 83 14.91 -8.72 23.27
N GLU A 84 14.92 -7.41 23.14
CA GLU A 84 15.71 -6.53 24.00
C GLU A 84 14.87 -5.37 24.55
N ARG A 85 15.25 -4.89 25.74
CA ARG A 85 14.81 -3.58 26.26
C ARG A 85 15.88 -2.56 25.88
N ARG A 86 15.47 -1.51 25.19
CA ARG A 86 16.34 -0.41 24.75
C ARG A 86 15.62 0.93 24.90
N GLN A 87 16.38 1.97 25.19
CA GLN A 87 15.91 3.35 25.13
C GLN A 87 15.80 3.79 23.67
N LEU A 88 14.62 4.29 23.28
CA LEU A 88 14.34 4.80 21.94
C LEU A 88 13.71 6.18 22.05
N THR A 89 13.98 7.02 21.06
CA THR A 89 13.20 8.25 20.85
C THR A 89 12.12 7.94 19.83
N VAL A 90 10.86 8.21 20.19
CA VAL A 90 9.71 7.96 19.31
C VAL A 90 9.13 9.30 18.88
N MET A 91 9.00 9.49 17.58
CA MET A 91 8.35 10.65 16.98
C MET A 91 7.03 10.22 16.37
N PHE A 92 5.97 10.98 16.63
CA PHE A 92 4.68 10.84 15.95
C PHE A 92 4.31 12.17 15.31
N CYS A 93 4.00 12.14 14.02
CA CYS A 93 3.48 13.31 13.31
C CYS A 93 2.17 12.96 12.61
N ASP A 94 1.32 13.97 12.43
CA ASP A 94 -0.03 13.81 11.90
C ASP A 94 -0.40 14.96 10.96
N LEU A 95 -1.26 14.69 9.99
CA LEU A 95 -1.62 15.67 8.97
C LEU A 95 -2.80 16.52 9.44
N VAL A 96 -2.52 17.78 9.76
CA VAL A 96 -3.55 18.72 10.21
C VAL A 96 -4.64 18.88 9.14
N GLY A 97 -5.90 18.67 9.54
CA GLY A 97 -7.07 18.86 8.67
C GLY A 97 -7.37 17.70 7.72
N SER A 98 -6.70 16.55 7.88
CA SER A 98 -6.94 15.32 7.12
C SER A 98 -8.40 14.89 7.07
N THR A 99 -9.11 14.93 8.20
CA THR A 99 -10.52 14.54 8.29
C THR A 99 -11.43 15.46 7.47
N ALA A 100 -11.12 16.76 7.44
CA ALA A 100 -11.87 17.71 6.63
C ALA A 100 -11.57 17.53 5.14
N MET A 101 -10.31 17.19 4.79
CA MET A 101 -9.94 16.86 3.41
C MET A 101 -10.63 15.58 2.94
N SER A 102 -10.69 14.54 3.77
CA SER A 102 -11.35 13.28 3.41
C SER A 102 -12.85 13.40 3.18
N ALA A 103 -13.49 14.45 3.72
CA ALA A 103 -14.90 14.73 3.49
C ALA A 103 -15.15 15.54 2.21
N ARG A 104 -14.12 16.16 1.62
CA ARG A 104 -14.24 17.08 0.49
C ARG A 104 -13.59 16.59 -0.79
N LEU A 105 -12.56 15.76 -0.67
CA LEU A 105 -11.82 15.19 -1.78
C LEU A 105 -12.39 13.83 -2.17
N ASP A 106 -12.32 13.53 -3.46
CA ASP A 106 -12.55 12.18 -3.93
C ASP A 106 -11.46 11.24 -3.41
N PRO A 107 -11.75 9.94 -3.22
CA PRO A 107 -10.80 8.99 -2.64
C PRO A 107 -9.47 8.87 -3.40
N GLU A 108 -9.50 9.07 -4.72
CA GLU A 108 -8.32 9.04 -5.60
C GLU A 108 -7.40 10.23 -5.29
N ASP A 109 -7.96 11.45 -5.28
CA ASP A 109 -7.24 12.68 -4.95
C ASP A 109 -6.67 12.65 -3.53
N LEU A 110 -7.48 12.17 -2.56
CA LEU A 110 -7.02 12.01 -1.18
C LEU A 110 -5.84 11.04 -1.11
N THR A 111 -5.88 9.95 -1.87
CA THR A 111 -4.79 8.97 -1.89
C THR A 111 -3.49 9.60 -2.40
N ASP A 112 -3.56 10.42 -3.45
CA ASP A 112 -2.39 11.12 -3.99
C ASP A 112 -1.80 12.13 -3.01
N VAL A 113 -2.64 12.91 -2.33
CA VAL A 113 -2.21 13.83 -1.26
C VAL A 113 -1.53 13.07 -0.13
N MET A 114 -2.14 11.98 0.34
CA MET A 114 -1.59 11.16 1.42
C MET A 114 -0.27 10.50 1.05
N ASN A 115 -0.11 10.05 -0.19
CA ASN A 115 1.15 9.48 -0.69
C ASN A 115 2.24 10.56 -0.74
N GLY A 116 1.94 11.75 -1.26
CA GLY A 116 2.88 12.87 -1.30
C GLY A 116 3.35 13.30 0.09
N TYR A 117 2.42 13.42 1.05
CA TYR A 117 2.74 13.70 2.45
C TYR A 117 3.64 12.62 3.07
N ARG A 118 3.27 11.34 2.94
CA ARG A 118 4.06 10.23 3.50
C ARG A 118 5.46 10.16 2.89
N ASP A 119 5.59 10.39 1.58
CA ASP A 119 6.88 10.40 0.89
C ASP A 119 7.77 11.55 1.37
N ALA A 120 7.21 12.74 1.59
CA ALA A 120 7.94 13.89 2.12
C ALA A 120 8.46 13.60 3.54
N CYS A 121 7.59 13.10 4.42
CA CYS A 121 7.97 12.74 5.78
C CYS A 121 9.00 11.60 5.82
N LYS A 122 8.82 10.55 5.01
CA LYS A 122 9.78 9.44 4.90
C LYS A 122 11.17 9.94 4.52
N LYS A 123 11.26 10.82 3.51
CA LYS A 123 12.54 11.41 3.09
C LYS A 123 13.22 12.19 4.22
N SER A 124 12.46 12.94 5.03
CA SER A 124 13.02 13.61 6.20
C SER A 124 13.49 12.61 7.26
N ILE A 125 12.66 11.65 7.63
CA ILE A 125 12.97 10.64 8.64
C ILE A 125 14.24 9.85 8.24
N ASP A 126 14.32 9.41 6.99
CA ASP A 126 15.48 8.68 6.45
C ASP A 126 16.74 9.56 6.46
N ARG A 127 16.61 10.86 6.11
CA ARG A 127 17.73 11.83 6.13
C ARG A 127 18.33 12.01 7.52
N PHE A 128 17.50 12.05 8.56
CA PHE A 128 17.95 12.11 9.94
C PHE A 128 18.16 10.72 10.55
N GLY A 129 18.15 9.67 9.72
CA GLY A 129 18.33 8.26 10.05
C GLY A 129 17.48 7.78 11.23
N GLY A 130 16.23 8.23 11.24
CA GLY A 130 15.13 7.56 11.92
C GLY A 130 14.59 6.44 11.06
N PHE A 131 13.68 5.66 11.63
CA PHE A 131 13.08 4.50 11.03
C PHE A 131 11.56 4.63 11.06
N VAL A 132 10.90 4.57 9.90
CA VAL A 132 9.44 4.59 9.82
C VAL A 132 8.89 3.24 10.30
N ALA A 133 8.30 3.24 11.49
CA ALA A 133 7.80 2.04 12.13
C ALA A 133 6.46 1.57 11.58
N ARG A 134 5.51 2.51 11.41
CA ARG A 134 4.19 2.26 10.84
C ARG A 134 3.50 3.56 10.45
N PHE A 135 2.54 3.43 9.55
CA PHE A 135 1.54 4.45 9.26
C PHE A 135 0.25 4.13 10.03
N VAL A 136 -0.37 5.13 10.64
CA VAL A 136 -1.63 5.00 11.41
C VAL A 136 -2.61 6.04 10.88
N GLY A 137 -3.41 5.65 9.89
CA GLY A 137 -4.26 6.61 9.16
C GLY A 137 -3.39 7.62 8.42
N ASP A 138 -3.50 8.88 8.80
CA ASP A 138 -2.68 10.01 8.38
C ASP A 138 -1.45 10.26 9.28
N GLY A 139 -1.37 9.57 10.40
CA GLY A 139 -0.23 9.62 11.30
C GLY A 139 0.96 8.77 10.83
N ILE A 140 2.16 9.20 11.19
CA ILE A 140 3.42 8.50 10.95
C ILE A 140 4.12 8.31 12.30
N LEU A 141 4.49 7.05 12.59
CA LEU A 141 5.28 6.71 13.77
C LEU A 141 6.71 6.39 13.34
N ALA A 142 7.68 7.12 13.87
CA ALA A 142 9.09 6.96 13.60
C ALA A 142 9.90 6.67 14.86
N TYR A 143 10.90 5.80 14.74
CA TYR A 143 11.83 5.44 15.81
C TYR A 143 13.22 5.99 15.50
N PHE A 144 13.85 6.63 16.46
CA PHE A 144 15.26 6.97 16.45
C PHE A 144 15.94 6.12 17.53
N GLY A 145 17.07 5.52 17.17
CA GLY A 145 17.76 4.48 17.95
C GLY A 145 17.44 3.04 17.55
N TYR A 146 16.70 2.88 16.46
CA TYR A 146 16.40 1.61 15.82
C TYR A 146 16.67 1.70 14.31
N PRO A 147 17.34 0.70 13.70
CA PRO A 147 17.88 -0.53 14.30
C PRO A 147 19.15 -0.31 15.14
N SER A 148 19.86 0.78 14.86
CA SER A 148 21.13 1.19 15.44
C SER A 148 20.91 2.40 16.35
N ALA A 149 21.54 2.38 17.51
CA ALA A 149 21.43 3.44 18.51
C ALA A 149 22.57 4.44 18.37
N HIS A 150 22.25 5.71 18.59
CA HIS A 150 23.19 6.83 18.65
C HIS A 150 22.90 7.66 19.90
N GLU A 151 23.92 8.32 20.45
CA GLU A 151 23.75 9.15 21.65
C GLU A 151 22.86 10.38 21.39
N ASP A 152 22.81 10.84 20.13
CA ASP A 152 22.10 12.04 19.67
C ASP A 152 20.72 11.72 19.05
N ASP A 153 20.17 10.51 19.24
CA ASP A 153 18.89 10.12 18.64
C ASP A 153 17.71 11.06 19.01
N ALA A 154 17.73 11.64 20.21
CA ALA A 154 16.75 12.66 20.61
C ALA A 154 16.88 13.96 19.81
N GLU A 155 18.11 14.42 19.58
CA GLU A 155 18.38 15.62 18.80
C GLU A 155 18.06 15.39 17.31
N ARG A 156 18.40 14.21 16.78
CA ARG A 156 18.06 13.82 15.39
C ARG A 156 16.55 13.80 15.17
N ALA A 157 15.78 13.29 16.12
CA ALA A 157 14.32 13.33 16.07
C ALA A 157 13.77 14.76 16.04
N LEU A 158 14.31 15.66 16.88
CA LEU A 158 13.91 17.07 16.90
C LEU A 158 14.27 17.78 15.59
N ARG A 159 15.48 17.60 15.08
CA ARG A 159 15.90 18.18 13.80
C ARG A 159 15.06 17.67 12.62
N CYS A 160 14.63 16.42 12.67
CA CYS A 160 13.68 15.85 11.71
C CYS A 160 12.31 16.52 11.78
N GLY A 161 11.78 16.73 12.99
CA GLY A 161 10.49 17.39 13.17
C GLY A 161 10.46 18.87 12.74
N LEU A 162 11.62 19.51 12.59
CA LEU A 162 11.76 20.91 12.18
C LEU A 162 12.13 21.13 10.71
N SER A 163 12.44 20.06 9.97
CA SER A 163 12.89 20.15 8.56
C SER A 163 11.75 20.17 7.57
#